data_AF-A0A353LMH3-F1
#
_entry.id   AF-A0A353LMH3-F1
#
_cell.length_a   1.000
_cell.length_b   1.000
_cell.length_c   1.000
_cell.angle_alpha   90.00
_cell.angle_beta   90.00
_cell.angle_gamma   90.00
#
_symmetry.space_group_name_H-M   'P 1'
#
loop_
_entity.id
_entity.type
_entity.pdbx_description
1 polymer ?
#
loop_
_entity_poly.entity_id
_entity_poly.type
_entity_poly.pdbx_seq_one_letter_code
_entity_poly.pdbx_strand_id
1 'polypeptide(L)' 'KKLTVLKNSVSLDELVNGLNALGVGPADMISILQAIKAAGALQADITVM' A
#
# COMPACT_ATOMS: atom_id res chain seq x y z
N LYS A 1 9.65 10.88 32.08
CA LYS A 1 9.69 10.20 30.76
C LYS A 1 9.00 11.10 29.74
N LYS A 2 9.69 11.58 28.69
CA LYS A 2 9.04 12.30 27.58
C LYS A 2 8.53 11.25 26.58
N LEU A 3 7.25 11.30 26.27
CA LEU A 3 6.65 10.51 25.20
C LEU A 3 6.72 11.37 23.93
N THR A 4 7.27 10.82 22.86
CA THR A 4 7.33 11.47 21.55
C THR A 4 6.36 10.77 20.62
N VAL A 5 5.49 11.52 19.96
CA VAL A 5 4.59 10.98 18.92
C VAL A 5 5.42 10.70 17.67
N LEU A 6 5.41 9.45 17.22
CA LEU A 6 6.00 9.06 15.95
C LEU A 6 4.99 9.32 14.83
N LYS A 7 5.46 9.78 13.67
CA LYS A 7 4.61 9.85 12.47
C LYS A 7 4.16 8.45 12.10
N ASN A 8 2.86 8.31 11.86
CA ASN A 8 2.29 7.06 11.40
C ASN A 8 2.80 6.75 9.99
N SER A 9 2.94 5.46 9.68
CA SER A 9 3.24 5.02 8.32
C SER A 9 2.07 5.35 7.38
N VAL A 10 2.34 5.36 6.07
CA VAL A 10 1.30 5.55 5.05
C VAL A 10 0.27 4.42 5.11
N SER A 11 -1.01 4.76 4.96
CA SER A 11 -2.08 3.77 4.87
C SER A 11 -2.15 3.16 3.47
N LEU A 12 -2.67 1.94 3.35
CA LEU A 12 -2.88 1.30 2.05
C LEU A 12 -3.82 2.13 1.16
N ASP A 13 -4.84 2.76 1.76
CA ASP A 13 -5.77 3.64 1.05
C ASP A 13 -5.06 4.86 0.42
N GLU A 14 -4.18 5.53 1.18
CA GLU A 14 -3.35 6.63 0.66
C GLU A 14 -2.46 6.18 -0.50
N LEU A 15 -1.87 4.98 -0.40
CA LEU A 15 -1.06 4.41 -1.47
C LEU A 15 -1.89 4.18 -2.74
N VAL A 16 -3.03 3.51 -2.62
CA VAL A 16 -3.93 3.21 -3.75
C VAL A 16 -4.44 4.49 -4.39
N ASN A 17 -4.86 5.46 -3.59
CA ASN A 17 -5.31 6.76 -4.08
C ASN A 17 -4.20 7.52 -4.82
N GLY A 18 -2.96 7.49 -4.31
CA GLY A 18 -1.80 8.06 -4.99
C GLY A 18 -1.52 7.41 -6.34
N LEU A 19 -1.55 6.07 -6.41
CA LEU A 19 -1.35 5.33 -7.66
C LEU A 19 -2.49 5.58 -8.66
N ASN A 20 -3.74 5.62 -8.21
CA ASN A 20 -4.89 5.98 -9.04
C ASN A 20 -4.76 7.39 -9.62
N ALA A 21 -4.34 8.37 -8.81
CA ALA A 21 -4.13 9.74 -9.25
C ALA A 21 -2.99 9.88 -10.29
N LEU A 22 -2.00 8.99 -10.24
CA LEU A 22 -0.93 8.88 -11.24
C LEU A 22 -1.37 8.14 -12.52
N GLY A 23 -2.60 7.63 -12.57
CA GLY A 23 -3.14 6.91 -13.73
C GLY A 23 -2.61 5.48 -13.86
N VAL A 24 -2.15 4.87 -12.78
CA VAL A 24 -1.68 3.47 -12.78
C VAL A 24 -2.84 2.53 -13.10
N GLY A 25 -2.64 1.63 -14.06
CA GLY A 25 -3.66 0.68 -14.47
C GLY A 25 -3.94 -0.37 -13.37
N PRO A 26 -5.15 -0.99 -13.36
CA PRO A 26 -5.49 -2.00 -12.38
C PRO A 26 -4.53 -3.20 -12.34
N ALA A 27 -4.05 -3.67 -13.49
CA ALA A 27 -3.10 -4.79 -13.59
C ALA A 27 -1.73 -4.43 -12.97
N ASP A 28 -1.25 -3.22 -13.21
CA ASP A 28 0.00 -2.72 -12.61
C ASP A 28 -0.16 -2.52 -11.11
N MET A 29 -1.30 -2.00 -10.67
CA MET A 29 -1.62 -1.86 -9.25
C MET A 29 -1.59 -3.22 -8.53
N ILE A 30 -2.21 -4.25 -9.11
CA ILE A 30 -2.16 -5.61 -8.57
C ILE A 30 -0.72 -6.10 -8.46
N SER A 31 0.09 -5.88 -9.50
CA SER A 31 1.50 -6.28 -9.53
C SER A 31 2.33 -5.58 -8.45
N ILE A 32 2.09 -4.28 -8.24
CA ILE A 32 2.72 -3.49 -7.16
C ILE A 32 2.33 -4.05 -5.80
N LEU A 33 1.03 -4.27 -5.55
CA LEU A 33 0.53 -4.79 -4.27
C LEU A 33 1.07 -6.20 -4.00
N GLN A 34 1.18 -7.06 -5.01
CA GLN A 34 1.79 -8.38 -4.90
C GLN A 34 3.28 -8.29 -4.55
N ALA A 35 4.03 -7.36 -5.15
CA ALA A 35 5.44 -7.13 -4.82
C ALA A 35 5.61 -6.65 -3.37
N ILE A 36 4.75 -5.74 -2.89
CA ILE A 36 4.76 -5.26 -1.50
C ILE A 36 4.44 -6.40 -0.53
N LYS A 37 3.46 -7.26 -0.85
CA LYS A 37 3.16 -8.48 -0.09
C LYS A 37 4.36 -9.43 -0.04
N ALA A 38 5.01 -9.69 -1.17
CA ALA A 38 6.18 -10.55 -1.26
C ALA A 38 7.39 -10.01 -0.48
N ALA A 39 7.52 -8.68 -0.38
CA ALA A 39 8.52 -8.02 0.45
C ALA A 39 8.24 -8.10 1.96
N GLY A 40 7.09 -8.68 2.36
CA GLY A 40 6.66 -8.76 3.76
C GLY A 40 6.14 -7.43 4.33
N ALA A 41 5.97 -6.41 3.48
CA ALA A 41 5.49 -5.09 3.88
C ALA A 41 3.96 -4.99 3.90
N LEU A 42 3.26 -5.95 3.31
CA LEU A 42 1.80 -6.05 3.31
C LEU A 42 1.34 -7.44 3.75
N GLN A 43 0.64 -7.50 4.87
CA GLN A 43 0.04 -8.72 5.40
C GLN A 43 -1.44 -8.79 4.99
N ALA A 44 -1.71 -9.22 3.77
CA ALA A 44 -3.07 -9.33 3.22
C ALA A 44 -3.18 -10.36 2.09
N ASP A 45 -4.41 -10.77 1.77
CA ASP A 45 -4.72 -11.52 0.55
C ASP A 45 -5.35 -10.59 -0.50
N ILE A 46 -4.87 -10.71 -1.73
CA ILE A 46 -5.36 -9.93 -2.86
C ILE A 46 -6.39 -10.81 -3.59
N THR A 47 -7.63 -10.35 -3.64
CA THR A 47 -8.72 -11.01 -4.34
C THR A 47 -9.14 -10.16 -5.52
N VAL A 48 -9.23 -10.76 -6.70
CA VAL A 48 -9.74 -10.12 -7.93
C VAL A 48 -10.97 -10.92 -8.35
N MET A 49 -12.14 -10.28 -8.43
CA MET A 49 -13.40 -10.88 -8.89
C MET A 49 -13.65 -10.54 -10.36
#